data_AF-A0A2G2AL61-F1
#
_entry.id   AF-A0A2G2AL61-F1
#
_cell.length_a   1.000
_cell.length_b   1.000
_cell.length_c   1.000
_cell.angle_alpha   90.00
_cell.angle_beta   90.00
_cell.angle_gamma   90.00
#
_symmetry.space_group_name_H-M   'P 1'
#
loop_
_entity.id
_entity.type
_entity.pdbx_description
1 polymer ?
#
loop_
_entity_poly.entity_id
_entity_poly.type
_entity_poly.pdbx_seq_one_letter_code
_entity_poly.pdbx_strand_id
1 'polypeptide(L)'
;MKKTILTLSILGVVMFIPIEIMAWQKDIKVSSLKALTNKSTAGNFLKFKYKDGKLLINDEYIHPLQNEIQDLYFLALEVSQSPFTLMSELYKLSHKNNKLKKRQTLYRYIYRFNFAQVDKALEFRELLTLYIKQNSLFGI
;
A
#
# COMPACT_ATOMS: atom_id res chain seq x y z
N MET A 1 -44.45 26.22 0.38
CA MET A 1 -44.72 24.92 1.03
C MET A 1 -43.40 24.26 1.39
N LYS A 2 -43.21 23.90 2.66
CA LYS A 2 -42.02 23.21 3.18
C LYS A 2 -41.78 21.93 2.38
N LYS A 3 -40.58 21.73 1.83
CA LYS A 3 -40.12 20.41 1.39
C LYS A 3 -38.93 20.01 2.24
N THR A 4 -39.21 18.99 3.03
CA THR A 4 -38.37 18.24 3.96
C THR A 4 -37.00 17.96 3.38
N ILE A 5 -35.97 18.32 4.15
CA ILE A 5 -34.60 17.84 3.96
C ILE A 5 -34.62 16.34 4.23
N LEU A 6 -34.46 15.55 3.17
CA LEU A 6 -34.09 14.14 3.26
C LEU A 6 -32.60 14.08 2.90
N THR A 7 -31.77 14.16 3.93
CA THR A 7 -30.35 13.81 3.87
C THR A 7 -30.24 12.32 3.52
N LEU A 8 -30.13 12.00 2.23
CA LEU A 8 -29.56 10.74 1.79
C LEU A 8 -28.05 10.95 1.61
N SER A 9 -27.30 10.52 2.61
CA SER A 9 -25.89 10.17 2.49
C SER A 9 -25.73 9.10 1.42
N ILE A 10 -25.27 9.48 0.23
CA ILE A 10 -24.84 8.53 -0.80
C ILE A 10 -23.52 7.91 -0.31
N LEU A 11 -23.64 6.81 0.43
CA LEU A 11 -22.57 5.83 0.60
C LEU A 11 -22.19 5.31 -0.79
N GLY A 12 -21.01 5.68 -1.27
CA GLY A 12 -20.45 5.17 -2.52
C GLY A 12 -20.43 3.65 -2.50
N VAL A 13 -21.02 3.02 -3.51
CA VAL A 13 -20.99 1.56 -3.67
C VAL A 13 -19.58 1.17 -4.04
N VAL A 14 -18.83 0.62 -3.07
CA VAL A 14 -17.51 0.05 -3.33
C VAL A 14 -17.68 -1.11 -4.31
N MET A 15 -17.20 -0.95 -5.55
CA MET A 15 -17.26 -2.00 -6.56
C MET A 15 -16.15 -3.02 -6.35
N PHE A 16 -16.54 -4.30 -6.30
CA PHE A 16 -15.62 -5.43 -6.23
C PHE A 16 -15.66 -6.18 -7.57
N ILE A 17 -14.53 -6.25 -8.25
CA ILE A 17 -14.39 -6.92 -9.55
C ILE A 17 -13.71 -8.28 -9.41
N PRO A 18 -14.12 -9.30 -10.19
CA PRO A 18 -13.41 -10.59 -10.25
C PRO A 18 -11.93 -10.40 -10.57
N ILE A 19 -11.07 -11.16 -9.88
CA ILE A 19 -9.61 -11.10 -10.06
C ILE A 19 -9.18 -11.37 -11.50
N GLU A 20 -9.91 -12.21 -12.23
CA GLU A 20 -9.65 -12.51 -13.64
C GLU A 20 -9.87 -11.27 -14.53
N ILE A 21 -10.90 -10.48 -14.25
CA ILE A 21 -11.21 -9.24 -14.99
C ILE A 21 -10.14 -8.19 -14.69
N MET A 22 -9.77 -8.02 -13.42
CA MET A 22 -8.71 -7.09 -13.01
C MET A 22 -7.35 -7.45 -13.60
N ALA A 23 -7.01 -8.75 -13.60
CA ALA A 23 -5.80 -9.29 -14.21
C ALA A 23 -5.72 -8.94 -15.70
N TRP A 24 -6.81 -9.15 -16.44
CA TRP A 24 -6.91 -8.79 -17.84
C TRP A 24 -6.79 -7.28 -18.08
N GLN A 25 -7.56 -6.46 -17.36
CA GLN A 25 -7.56 -5.00 -17.52
C GLN A 25 -6.20 -4.35 -17.24
N LYS A 26 -5.43 -4.90 -16.29
CA LYS A 26 -4.13 -4.33 -15.88
C LYS A 26 -2.93 -5.02 -16.53
N ASP A 27 -3.17 -6.01 -17.38
CA ASP A 27 -2.12 -6.87 -17.96
C ASP A 27 -1.20 -7.49 -16.90
N ILE A 28 -1.81 -8.12 -15.88
CA ILE A 28 -1.12 -8.77 -14.76
C ILE A 28 -1.53 -10.24 -14.68
N LYS A 29 -0.59 -11.15 -14.42
CA LYS A 29 -0.92 -12.56 -14.19
C LYS A 29 -1.84 -12.72 -12.96
N VAL A 30 -2.95 -13.45 -13.11
CA VAL A 30 -3.89 -13.79 -12.01
C VAL A 30 -3.15 -14.34 -10.77
N SER A 31 -2.15 -15.20 -10.98
CA SER A 31 -1.32 -15.77 -9.89
C SER A 31 -0.58 -14.71 -9.06
N SER A 32 -0.15 -13.62 -9.71
CA SER A 32 0.52 -12.50 -9.02
C SER A 32 -0.45 -11.71 -8.15
N LEU A 33 -1.71 -11.55 -8.59
CA LEU A 33 -2.76 -10.92 -7.80
C LEU A 33 -3.22 -11.83 -6.65
N LYS A 34 -3.34 -13.15 -6.86
CA LYS A 34 -3.68 -14.12 -5.80
C LYS A 34 -2.62 -14.13 -4.69
N ALA A 35 -1.34 -14.02 -5.04
CA ALA A 35 -0.25 -13.93 -4.06
C ALA A 35 -0.38 -12.73 -3.11
N LEU A 36 -1.09 -11.67 -3.50
CA LEU A 36 -1.35 -10.51 -2.63
C LEU A 36 -2.37 -10.81 -1.52
N THR A 37 -3.14 -11.88 -1.67
CA THR A 37 -4.19 -12.29 -0.71
C THR A 37 -3.74 -13.36 0.29
N ASN A 38 -2.56 -13.95 0.07
CA ASN A 38 -2.01 -15.02 0.90
C ASN A 38 -1.43 -14.47 2.21
N LYS A 39 -2.30 -14.17 3.18
CA LYS A 39 -1.94 -14.18 4.61
C LYS A 39 -3.11 -14.19 5.60
N SER A 40 -4.35 -14.29 5.16
CA SER A 40 -5.44 -14.61 6.07
C SER A 40 -6.57 -15.25 5.30
N THR A 41 -6.71 -16.56 5.50
CA THR A 41 -7.88 -17.36 5.12
C THR A 41 -9.11 -17.02 5.96
N ALA A 42 -9.05 -15.99 6.82
CA ALA A 42 -10.12 -15.59 7.71
C ALA A 42 -10.27 -14.06 7.70
N GLY A 43 -10.92 -13.50 6.70
CA GLY A 43 -11.38 -12.11 6.77
C GLY A 43 -11.51 -11.44 5.42
N ASN A 44 -12.66 -10.81 5.21
CA ASN A 44 -12.81 -9.77 4.19
C ASN A 44 -11.81 -8.65 4.51
N PHE A 45 -10.89 -8.38 3.59
CA PHE A 45 -10.05 -7.17 3.67
C PHE A 45 -10.68 -6.09 2.81
N LEU A 46 -10.48 -4.82 3.17
CA LEU A 46 -11.05 -3.68 2.42
C LEU A 46 -10.68 -3.68 0.92
N LYS A 47 -9.58 -4.35 0.55
CA LYS A 47 -9.10 -4.55 -0.82
C LYS A 47 -9.59 -5.84 -1.49
N PHE A 48 -9.89 -6.89 -0.71
CA PHE A 48 -10.15 -8.23 -1.21
C PHE A 48 -11.34 -8.88 -0.51
N LYS A 49 -12.24 -9.46 -1.30
CA LYS A 49 -13.43 -10.15 -0.81
C LYS A 49 -13.53 -11.53 -1.44
N TYR A 50 -13.74 -12.56 -0.62
CA TYR A 50 -14.12 -13.89 -1.11
C TYR A 50 -15.64 -14.00 -1.12
N LYS A 51 -16.23 -14.29 -2.28
CA LYS A 51 -17.68 -14.49 -2.43
C LYS A 51 -17.94 -15.53 -3.51
N ASP A 52 -18.79 -16.52 -3.22
CA ASP A 52 -19.23 -17.56 -4.17
C ASP A 52 -18.05 -18.33 -4.82
N GLY A 53 -17.03 -18.66 -4.01
CA GLY A 53 -15.81 -19.34 -4.50
C GLY A 53 -14.87 -18.47 -5.34
N LYS A 54 -15.18 -17.18 -5.50
CA LYS A 54 -14.40 -16.22 -6.30
C LYS A 54 -13.70 -15.21 -5.40
N LEU A 55 -12.49 -14.82 -5.82
CA LEU A 55 -11.76 -13.71 -5.23
C LEU A 55 -12.09 -12.43 -6.01
N LEU A 56 -12.59 -11.43 -5.29
CA LEU A 56 -12.95 -10.13 -5.81
C LEU A 56 -11.99 -9.06 -5.25
N ILE A 57 -11.68 -8.06 -6.08
CA ILE A 57 -10.76 -6.97 -5.79
C ILE A 57 -11.51 -5.64 -5.81
N ASN A 58 -11.28 -4.78 -4.83
CA ASN A 58 -11.63 -3.37 -4.86
C ASN A 58 -10.44 -2.58 -5.43
N ASP A 59 -10.57 -2.06 -6.65
CA ASP A 59 -9.51 -1.31 -7.34
C ASP A 59 -9.42 0.16 -6.90
N GLU A 60 -10.50 0.67 -6.30
CA GLU A 60 -10.57 2.00 -5.67
C GLU A 60 -10.00 2.01 -4.24
N TYR A 61 -9.58 0.85 -3.72
CA TYR A 61 -9.02 0.78 -2.37
C TYR A 61 -7.70 1.56 -2.27
N ILE A 62 -7.75 2.61 -1.46
CA ILE A 62 -6.59 3.35 -0.94
C ILE A 62 -6.22 2.76 0.42
N HIS A 63 -4.95 2.40 0.60
CA HIS A 63 -4.50 1.86 1.89
C HIS A 63 -4.58 2.96 2.97
N PRO A 64 -5.08 2.70 4.19
CA PRO A 64 -5.20 3.72 5.24
C PRO A 64 -3.89 4.46 5.57
N LEU A 65 -2.76 3.74 5.50
CA LEU A 65 -1.42 4.30 5.71
C LEU A 65 -0.82 4.99 4.47
N GLN A 66 -1.54 5.08 3.35
CA GLN A 66 -1.00 5.60 2.09
C GLN A 66 -0.46 7.02 2.27
N ASN A 67 -1.26 7.93 2.82
CA ASN A 67 -0.88 9.33 3.02
C ASN A 67 0.30 9.45 3.99
N GLU A 68 0.25 8.75 5.13
CA GLU A 68 1.33 8.75 6.13
C GLU A 68 2.66 8.26 5.54
N ILE A 69 2.64 7.18 4.76
CA ILE A 69 3.84 6.63 4.12
C ILE A 69 4.35 7.57 3.02
N GLN A 70 3.43 8.22 2.29
CA GLN A 70 3.77 9.19 1.27
C GLN A 70 4.47 10.42 1.88
N ASP A 71 3.95 10.94 2.99
CA ASP A 71 4.55 12.06 3.72
C ASP A 71 5.95 11.70 4.24
N LEU A 72 6.08 10.53 4.87
CA LEU A 72 7.38 10.00 5.33
C LEU A 72 8.35 9.80 4.16
N TYR A 73 7.87 9.38 3.00
CA TYR A 73 8.73 9.21 1.82
C TYR A 73 9.30 10.55 1.35
N PHE A 74 8.49 11.61 1.30
CA PHE A 74 8.96 12.93 0.90
C PHE A 74 9.92 13.53 1.93
N LEU A 75 9.65 13.37 3.22
CA LEU A 75 10.60 13.77 4.27
C LEU A 75 11.93 13.01 4.16
N ALA A 76 11.88 11.71 3.93
CA ALA A 76 13.10 10.92 3.71
C ALA A 76 13.84 11.35 2.44
N LEU A 77 13.11 11.77 1.41
CA LEU A 77 13.69 12.26 0.17
C LEU A 77 14.44 13.58 0.37
N GLU A 78 13.87 14.52 1.13
CA GLU A 78 14.52 15.78 1.49
C GLU A 78 15.87 15.54 2.19
N VAL A 79 15.91 14.60 3.13
CA VAL A 79 17.13 14.24 3.85
C VAL A 79 18.15 13.54 2.92
N SER A 80 17.68 12.66 2.04
CA SER A 80 18.55 11.88 1.14
C SER A 80 19.11 12.66 -0.05
N GLN A 81 18.51 13.80 -0.39
CA GLN A 81 18.79 14.64 -1.56
C GLN A 81 18.62 13.96 -2.94
N SER A 82 18.31 12.65 -3.00
CA SER A 82 18.13 11.92 -4.26
C SER A 82 17.29 10.66 -4.07
N PRO A 83 16.31 10.38 -4.95
CA PRO A 83 15.53 9.14 -4.91
C PRO A 83 16.40 7.89 -5.03
N PHE A 84 17.49 7.96 -5.79
CA PHE A 84 18.39 6.82 -5.97
C PHE A 84 19.14 6.49 -4.67
N THR A 85 19.65 7.51 -3.98
CA THR A 85 20.35 7.38 -2.70
C THR A 85 19.41 6.80 -1.64
N LEU A 86 18.23 7.39 -1.49
CA LEU A 86 17.20 6.90 -0.58
C LEU A 86 16.90 5.41 -0.81
N MET A 87 16.76 4.97 -2.07
CA MET A 87 16.46 3.57 -2.38
C MET A 87 17.61 2.62 -2.08
N SER A 88 18.84 3.06 -2.31
CA SER A 88 20.02 2.30 -1.94
C SER A 88 20.10 2.12 -0.42
N GLU A 89 19.81 3.19 0.34
CA GLU A 89 19.93 3.21 1.79
C GLU A 89 18.80 2.46 2.49
N LEU A 90 17.54 2.65 2.06
CA LEU A 90 16.41 1.86 2.56
C LEU A 90 16.62 0.36 2.29
N TYR A 91 17.20 -0.02 1.15
CA TYR A 91 17.54 -1.42 0.86
C TYR A 91 18.61 -1.97 1.80
N LYS A 92 19.66 -1.19 2.11
CA LYS A 92 20.69 -1.59 3.08
C LYS A 92 20.08 -1.76 4.47
N LEU A 93 19.26 -0.81 4.91
CA LEU A 93 18.56 -0.85 6.21
C LEU A 93 17.61 -2.04 6.31
N SER A 94 16.87 -2.32 5.23
CA SER A 94 15.93 -3.42 5.20
C SER A 94 16.62 -4.80 5.21
N HIS A 95 17.79 -4.92 4.58
CA HIS A 95 18.63 -6.11 4.67
C HIS A 95 19.17 -6.33 6.08
N LYS A 96 19.71 -5.29 6.72
CA LYS A 96 20.24 -5.35 8.08
C LYS A 96 19.19 -5.82 9.09
N ASN A 97 17.96 -5.33 8.94
CA ASN A 97 16.87 -5.58 9.88
C ASN A 97 15.92 -6.72 9.44
N ASN A 98 16.25 -7.46 8.38
CA ASN A 98 15.44 -8.55 7.83
C ASN A 98 13.96 -8.20 7.51
N LYS A 99 13.60 -6.92 7.35
CA LYS A 99 12.21 -6.48 7.12
C LYS A 99 11.77 -6.71 5.66
N LEU A 100 12.40 -6.01 4.71
CA LEU A 100 12.09 -6.06 3.27
C LEU A 100 13.31 -6.46 2.44
N LYS A 101 13.38 -7.72 1.99
CA LYS A 101 14.61 -8.30 1.41
C LYS A 101 14.83 -8.07 -0.09
N LYS A 102 14.06 -7.18 -0.75
CA LYS A 102 14.13 -7.01 -2.22
C LYS A 102 14.07 -5.54 -2.62
N ARG A 103 15.14 -5.00 -3.21
CA ARG A 103 15.20 -3.61 -3.72
C ARG A 103 14.07 -3.30 -4.69
N GLN A 104 13.77 -4.22 -5.62
CA GLN A 104 12.66 -4.10 -6.57
C GLN A 104 11.29 -3.97 -5.87
N THR A 105 11.12 -4.60 -4.71
CA THR A 105 9.89 -4.50 -3.92
C THR A 105 9.74 -3.11 -3.32
N LEU A 106 10.81 -2.52 -2.79
CA LEU A 106 10.82 -1.14 -2.28
C LEU A 106 10.43 -0.15 -3.39
N TYR A 107 11.07 -0.26 -4.56
CA TYR A 107 10.74 0.57 -5.72
C TYR A 107 9.27 0.47 -6.12
N ARG A 108 8.71 -0.75 -6.16
CA ARG A 108 7.30 -0.96 -6.50
C ARG A 108 6.35 -0.31 -5.49
N TYR A 109 6.68 -0.36 -4.20
CA TYR A 109 5.86 0.27 -3.17
C TYR A 109 5.83 1.79 -3.31
N ILE A 110 6.95 2.43 -3.63
CA ILE A 110 7.00 3.90 -3.75
C ILE A 110 6.33 4.41 -5.00
N TYR A 111 6.46 3.71 -6.13
CA TYR A 111 5.89 4.16 -7.39
C TYR A 111 4.36 4.30 -7.34
N ARG A 112 3.68 3.56 -6.44
CA ARG A 112 2.21 3.56 -6.35
C ARG A 112 1.67 3.73 -4.94
N PHE A 113 2.52 3.86 -3.93
CA PHE A 113 2.19 3.77 -2.48
C PHE A 113 1.22 2.64 -2.13
N ASN A 114 1.19 1.58 -2.95
CA ASN A 114 0.16 0.56 -2.90
C ASN A 114 0.75 -0.69 -2.26
N PHE A 115 0.34 -0.93 -1.02
CA PHE A 115 0.77 -2.09 -0.27
C PHE A 115 -0.19 -3.26 -0.51
N ALA A 116 0.41 -4.42 -0.79
CA ALA A 116 -0.31 -5.67 -0.95
C ALA A 116 -0.89 -6.18 0.38
N GLN A 117 -0.19 -5.89 1.48
CA GLN A 117 -0.43 -6.43 2.80
C GLN A 117 -0.17 -5.35 3.85
N VAL A 118 -0.96 -5.34 4.93
CA VAL A 118 -0.82 -4.37 6.03
C VAL A 118 0.54 -4.45 6.70
N ASP A 119 1.03 -5.68 6.99
CA ASP A 119 2.37 -5.92 7.55
C ASP A 119 3.45 -5.20 6.73
N LYS A 120 3.33 -5.21 5.40
CA LYS A 120 4.32 -4.60 4.50
C LYS A 120 4.25 -3.08 4.49
N ALA A 121 3.05 -2.52 4.63
CA ALA A 121 2.88 -1.09 4.82
C ALA A 121 3.53 -0.63 6.13
N LEU A 122 3.30 -1.36 7.23
CA LEU A 122 3.89 -1.08 8.54
C LEU A 122 5.42 -1.21 8.51
N GLU A 123 5.95 -2.30 7.95
CA GLU A 123 7.40 -2.50 7.80
C GLU A 123 8.06 -1.36 6.99
N PHE A 124 7.42 -0.93 5.90
CA PHE A 124 7.95 0.13 5.05
C PHE A 124 7.92 1.49 5.74
N ARG A 125 6.81 1.79 6.42
CA ARG A 125 6.70 2.97 7.29
C ARG A 125 7.84 3.02 8.30
N GLU A 126 8.06 1.93 9.03
CA GLU A 126 9.12 1.85 10.05
C GLU A 126 10.52 2.07 9.47
N LEU A 127 10.78 1.58 8.25
CA LEU A 127 12.06 1.80 7.57
C LEU A 127 12.27 3.28 7.22
N LEU A 128 11.24 3.96 6.72
CA LEU A 128 11.29 5.40 6.45
C LEU A 128 11.52 6.20 7.73
N THR A 129 10.75 5.91 8.78
CA THR A 129 10.91 6.57 10.08
C THR A 129 12.32 6.36 10.64
N LEU A 130 12.85 5.14 10.57
CA LEU A 130 14.21 4.84 11.02
C LEU A 130 15.26 5.60 10.21
N TYR A 131 15.11 5.64 8.89
CA TYR A 131 16.01 6.36 8.01
C TYR A 131 16.04 7.86 8.34
N ILE A 132 14.87 8.49 8.46
CA ILE A 132 14.76 9.90 8.83
C ILE A 132 15.43 10.16 10.18
N LYS A 133 15.16 9.34 11.20
CA LYS A 133 15.80 9.49 12.52
C LYS A 133 17.33 9.37 12.48
N GLN A 134 17.88 8.55 11.58
CA GLN A 134 19.33 8.37 11.45
C GLN A 134 20.02 9.49 10.68
N ASN A 135 19.31 10.20 9.82
CA ASN A 135 19.90 11.15 8.87
C ASN A 135 19.39 12.59 9.03
N SER A 136 18.36 12.83 9.85
CA SER A 136 17.91 14.18 10.21
C SER A 136 18.83 14.81 11.26
N LEU A 137 19.23 16.07 11.05
CA LEU A 137 19.91 16.91 12.05
C LEU A 137 18.97 17.30 13.22
N PHE A 138 17.65 17.18 13.02
CA PHE A 138 16.62 17.44 14.01
C PHE A 138 15.75 16.18 14.13
N GLY A 139 16.15 15.25 15.00
CA GLY A 139 15.42 14.00 15.21
C GLY A 139 13.95 14.22 15.56
N ILE A 140 13.05 13.51 14.89
CA ILE A 140 11.62 13.40 15.23
C ILE A 140 11.45 12.44 16.41
#